data_AF-A0A844DCJ3-F1
#
_entry.id   AF-A0A844DCJ3-F1
#
_cell.length_a   1.000
_cell.length_b   1.000
_cell.length_c   1.000
_cell.angle_alpha   90.00
_cell.angle_beta   90.00
_cell.angle_gamma   90.00
#
_symmetry.space_group_name_H-M   'P 1'
#
loop_
_entity.id
_entity.type
_entity.pdbx_description
1 polymer ?
#
loop_
_entity_poly.entity_id
_entity_poly.type
_entity_poly.pdbx_seq_one_letter_code
_entity_poly.pdbx_strand_id
1 'polypeptide(L)' 'MPASHETYTRKQGLKQTYDVEYTALRYKISLGNKVLKDIQLGLQSAPVYDPEIAWRHAVADIENLRGMTEQ' A
#
# COMPACT_ATOMS: atom_id res chain seq x y z
N MET A 1 -3.07 -12.90 -12.25
CA MET A 1 -3.55 -13.08 -10.86
C MET A 1 -4.60 -12.01 -10.59
N PRO A 2 -5.70 -12.32 -9.90
CA PRO A 2 -6.65 -11.30 -9.48
C PRO A 2 -5.98 -10.34 -8.50
N ALA A 3 -6.35 -9.07 -8.55
CA ALA A 3 -5.97 -8.11 -7.52
C ALA A 3 -6.82 -8.35 -6.28
N SER A 4 -6.18 -8.36 -5.12
CA SER A 4 -6.84 -8.33 -3.82
C SER A 4 -7.09 -6.89 -3.41
N HIS A 5 -8.23 -6.65 -2.78
CA HIS A 5 -8.62 -5.35 -2.24
C HIS A 5 -8.81 -5.45 -0.74
N GLU A 6 -8.07 -4.65 0.01
CA GLU A 6 -8.22 -4.56 1.45
C GLU A 6 -8.10 -3.11 1.93
N THR A 7 -8.81 -2.80 3.00
CA THR A 7 -8.74 -1.47 3.63
C THR A 7 -7.88 -1.51 4.87
N TYR A 8 -6.98 -0.55 5.02
CA TYR A 8 -6.16 -0.40 6.21
C TYR A 8 -6.38 0.97 6.86
N THR A 9 -6.78 0.96 8.13
CA THR A 9 -6.85 2.19 8.93
C THR A 9 -5.53 2.41 9.63
N ARG A 10 -4.87 3.51 9.27
CA ARG A 10 -3.60 3.90 9.87
C ARG A 10 -3.74 4.09 11.37
N LYS A 11 -2.79 3.53 12.12
CA LYS A 11 -2.81 3.57 13.59
C LYS A 11 -2.06 4.77 14.15
N GLN A 12 -1.10 5.29 13.41
CA GLN A 12 -0.28 6.44 13.79
C GLN A 12 -0.73 7.74 13.08
N GLY A 13 -0.75 8.87 13.78
CA GLY A 13 -1.14 10.16 13.21
C GLY A 13 -2.64 10.31 12.97
N LEU A 14 -3.05 10.96 11.88
CA LEU A 14 -4.47 11.14 11.53
C LEU A 14 -5.06 9.78 11.13
N LYS A 15 -6.04 9.29 11.89
CA LYS A 15 -6.74 8.03 11.65
C LYS A 15 -7.54 8.09 10.35
N GLN A 16 -6.87 7.74 9.26
CA GLN A 16 -7.43 7.70 7.92
C GLN A 16 -7.49 6.24 7.46
N THR A 17 -8.57 5.90 6.77
CA THR A 17 -8.76 4.58 6.17
C THR A 17 -8.32 4.65 4.72
N TYR A 18 -7.33 3.83 4.39
CA TYR A 18 -6.74 3.73 3.07
C TYR A 18 -7.27 2.49 2.39
N ASP A 19 -7.57 2.61 1.11
CA ASP A 19 -7.92 1.51 0.24
C ASP A 19 -6.65 0.99 -0.44
N VAL A 20 -6.38 -0.30 -0.32
CA VAL A 20 -5.17 -0.93 -0.86
C VAL A 20 -5.59 -2.01 -1.85
N GLU A 21 -5.25 -1.77 -3.11
CA GLU A 21 -5.33 -2.76 -4.17
C GLU A 21 -3.94 -3.37 -4.35
N TYR A 22 -3.79 -4.67 -4.20
CA TYR A 22 -2.50 -5.32 -4.31
C TYR A 22 -2.55 -6.67 -5.04
N THR A 23 -1.43 -6.99 -5.67
CA THR A 23 -1.13 -8.22 -6.39
C THR A 23 0.26 -8.67 -5.98
N ALA A 24 0.70 -9.86 -6.39
CA ALA A 24 2.05 -10.33 -6.14
C ALA A 24 3.17 -9.42 -6.69
N LEU A 25 2.87 -8.49 -7.60
CA LEU A 25 3.86 -7.64 -8.29
C LEU A 25 3.57 -6.14 -8.19
N ARG A 26 2.49 -5.73 -7.54
CA ARG A 26 2.08 -4.33 -7.50
C ARG A 26 1.17 -4.11 -6.31
N TYR A 27 1.30 -2.97 -5.65
CA TYR A 27 0.28 -2.47 -4.75
C TYR A 27 0.03 -0.99 -5.00
N LYS A 28 -1.22 -0.60 -4.76
CA LYS A 28 -1.73 0.75 -4.95
C LYS A 28 -2.48 1.13 -3.69
N ILE A 29 -2.14 2.29 -3.15
CA ILE A 29 -2.73 2.87 -1.95
C ILE A 29 -3.53 4.08 -2.38
N SER A 30 -4.81 4.09 -2.02
CA SER A 30 -5.74 5.18 -2.26
C SER A 30 -6.33 5.67 -0.94
N LEU A 31 -6.74 6.93 -0.90
CA LEU A 31 -7.42 7.54 0.22
C LEU A 31 -8.64 8.29 -0.33
N GLY A 32 -9.83 7.77 -0.07
CA GLY A 32 -11.05 8.24 -0.74
C GLY A 32 -10.91 8.09 -2.27
N ASN A 33 -11.09 9.19 -3.00
CA ASN A 33 -10.99 9.22 -4.46
C ASN A 33 -9.57 9.51 -5.00
N LYS A 34 -8.56 9.62 -4.12
CA LYS A 34 -7.20 10.00 -4.49
C LYS A 34 -6.25 8.81 -4.39
N VAL A 35 -5.51 8.52 -5.46
CA VAL A 35 -4.40 7.57 -5.42
C VAL A 35 -3.20 8.27 -4.79
N LEU A 36 -2.68 7.70 -3.70
CA LEU A 36 -1.52 8.25 -2.99
C LEU A 36 -0.22 7.60 -3.45
N LYS A 37 -0.25 6.29 -3.67
CA LYS A 37 0.89 5.52 -4.17
C LYS A 37 0.44 4.44 -5.13
N ASP A 38 1.27 4.17 -6.11
CA ASP A 38 1.13 3.07 -7.06
C ASP A 38 2.53 2.52 -7.34
N ILE A 39 2.84 1.36 -6.76
CA ILE A 39 4.19 0.79 -6.75
C ILE A 39 4.15 -0.57 -7.42
N GLN A 40 5.04 -0.77 -8.40
CA GLN A 40 5.34 -2.09 -8.93
C GLN A 40 6.50 -2.70 -8.12
N LEU A 41 6.25 -3.86 -7.53
CA LEU A 41 7.27 -4.67 -6.88
C LEU A 41 8.10 -5.34 -7.97
N GLY A 42 9.39 -4.99 -8.02
CA GLY A 42 10.32 -5.60 -8.95
C GLY A 42 10.52 -7.09 -8.64
N LEU A 43 10.63 -7.90 -9.69
CA LEU A 43 10.92 -9.35 -9.63
C LEU A 43 12.20 -9.70 -8.83
N GLN A 44 13.04 -8.71 -8.55
CA GLN A 44 14.29 -8.88 -7.82
C GLN A 44 14.12 -8.88 -6.29
N SER A 45 13.00 -8.39 -5.75
CA SER A 45 12.84 -8.19 -4.30
C SER A 45 12.32 -9.41 -3.55
N ALA A 46 11.72 -10.41 -4.21
CA ALA A 46 11.29 -11.63 -3.53
C ALA A 46 11.25 -12.82 -4.50
N PRO A 47 11.85 -13.98 -4.14
CA PRO A 47 11.78 -15.20 -4.95
C PRO A 47 10.39 -15.86 -4.96
N VAL A 48 9.42 -15.30 -4.24
CA VAL A 48 8.05 -15.82 -4.12
C VAL A 48 7.07 -14.70 -4.47
N TYR A 49 6.22 -14.97 -5.45
CA TYR A 49 5.09 -14.11 -5.86
C TYR A 49 3.99 -14.16 -4.79
N ASP A 50 4.29 -13.60 -3.62
CA ASP A 50 3.39 -13.68 -2.48
C ASP A 50 2.66 -12.34 -2.28
N PRO A 51 1.33 -12.30 -2.47
CA PRO A 51 0.56 -11.07 -2.31
C PRO A 51 0.60 -10.57 -0.85
N GLU A 52 0.88 -11.41 0.15
CA GLU A 52 1.06 -10.94 1.53
C GLU A 52 2.26 -10.01 1.68
N ILE A 53 3.32 -10.22 0.88
CA ILE A 53 4.48 -9.33 0.88
C ILE A 53 4.07 -7.95 0.37
N ALA A 54 3.31 -7.90 -0.73
CA ALA A 54 2.79 -6.65 -1.27
C ALA A 54 1.91 -5.90 -0.26
N TRP A 55 1.06 -6.62 0.47
CA TRP A 55 0.27 -6.07 1.55
C TRP A 55 1.14 -5.49 2.68
N ARG A 56 2.15 -6.23 3.15
CA ARG A 56 3.06 -5.75 4.21
C ARG A 56 3.81 -4.49 3.78
N HIS A 57 4.27 -4.43 2.53
CA HIS A 57 4.89 -3.23 1.96
C HIS A 57 3.90 -2.06 1.92
N ALA A 58 2.67 -2.29 1.48
CA ALA A 58 1.64 -1.26 1.43
C ALA A 58 1.29 -0.71 2.82
N VAL A 59 1.11 -1.58 3.82
CA VAL A 59 0.84 -1.18 5.21
C VAL A 59 2.02 -0.41 5.81
N ALA A 60 3.25 -0.89 5.59
CA ALA A 60 4.44 -0.18 6.01
C ALA A 60 4.53 1.20 5.35
N ASP A 61 4.21 1.31 4.06
CA ASP A 61 4.10 2.58 3.36
C ASP A 61 3.04 3.48 3.99
N ILE A 62 1.84 2.96 4.28
CA ILE A 62 0.76 3.74 4.92
C ILE A 62 1.18 4.25 6.31
N GLU A 63 1.82 3.42 7.11
CA GLU A 63 2.32 3.83 8.42
C GLU A 63 3.49 4.84 8.28
N ASN A 64 4.32 4.71 7.24
CA ASN A 64 5.39 5.63 6.87
C ASN A 64 4.96 6.81 5.98
N LEU A 65 3.67 6.93 5.63
CA LEU A 65 3.08 8.17 5.06
C LEU A 65 3.05 9.23 6.17
N ARG A 66 4.19 9.52 6.78
CA ARG A 66 4.39 10.56 7.78
C ARG A 66 4.56 11.88 7.04
N GLY A 67 3.58 12.76 7.20
CA GLY A 67 3.74 14.19 6.99
C GLY A 67 4.26 14.59 5.62
N MET A 68 3.38 14.62 4.60
CA MET A 68 3.40 15.82 3.77
C MET A 68 2.99 16.96 4.73
N THR A 69 3.93 17.46 5.52
CA THR A 69 3.93 18.88 5.85
C THR A 69 3.81 19.57 4.51
N GLU A 70 2.68 20.25 4.32
CA GLU A 70 2.51 21.29 3.32
C GLU A 70 3.82 22.09 3.31
N GLN A 71 4.62 21.93 2.24
CA GLN A 71 5.70 22.86 1.93
C GLN A 71 5.12 23.99 1.10
#